data_AF-A0A925XR09-F1
#
_entry.id   AF-A0A925XR09-F1
#
_cell.length_a   1.000
_cell.length_b   1.000
_cell.length_c   1.000
_cell.angle_alpha   90.00
_cell.angle_beta   90.00
_cell.angle_gamma   90.00
#
_symmetry.space_group_name_H-M   'P 1'
#
loop_
_entity.id
_entity.type
_entity.pdbx_description
1 polymer ?
#
loop_
_entity_poly.entity_id
_entity_poly.type
_entity_poly.pdbx_seq_one_letter_code
_entity_poly.pdbx_strand_id
1 'polypeptide(L)'
;MKARSALLVFVLVAPLLYTPVDAKVVETTRPDINFNLSAPSIASICSRAQQTADRGITGVVAIPTAKRTFTNTVQVVEDTQTRFVETVASAVFLKDVSPDPKVRKASLECTNSVSNYRIRLGSRVDLYRAYQAVARREKLDA
;
A
#
# COMPACT_ATOMS: atom_id res chain seq x y z
N MET A 1 6.48 -67.48 42.50
CA MET A 1 5.55 -66.88 41.52
C MET A 1 5.97 -65.44 41.27
N LYS A 2 6.26 -65.11 40.00
CA LYS A 2 6.73 -63.79 39.53
C LYS A 2 5.54 -62.83 39.42
N ALA A 3 5.62 -61.64 40.00
CA ALA A 3 4.76 -60.51 39.65
C ALA A 3 5.64 -59.43 38.99
N ARG A 4 5.41 -59.20 37.70
CA ARG A 4 6.12 -58.20 36.90
C ARG A 4 5.45 -56.84 37.07
N SER A 5 6.20 -55.85 37.53
CA SER A 5 5.82 -54.44 37.50
C SER A 5 5.64 -53.97 36.05
N ALA A 6 4.48 -53.40 35.74
CA ALA A 6 4.23 -52.67 34.51
C ALA A 6 4.32 -51.17 34.82
N LEU A 7 5.39 -50.53 34.34
CA LEU A 7 5.54 -49.07 34.37
C LEU A 7 4.76 -48.50 33.18
N LEU A 8 3.65 -47.81 33.44
CA LEU A 8 2.96 -46.99 32.44
C LEU A 8 3.68 -45.65 32.32
N VAL A 9 4.34 -45.40 31.19
CA VAL A 9 4.88 -44.09 30.82
C VAL A 9 3.75 -43.30 30.17
N PHE A 10 3.20 -42.31 30.89
CA PHE A 10 2.27 -41.33 30.35
C PHE A 10 3.06 -40.26 29.58
N VAL A 11 2.96 -40.26 28.25
CA VAL A 11 3.47 -39.17 27.41
C VAL A 11 2.49 -37.99 27.52
N LEU A 12 2.90 -36.95 28.24
CA LEU A 12 2.18 -35.67 28.33
C LEU A 12 2.35 -34.90 27.01
N VAL A 13 1.34 -34.95 26.14
CA VAL A 13 1.23 -34.05 25.00
C VAL A 13 0.58 -32.76 25.50
N ALA A 14 1.38 -31.72 25.74
CA ALA A 14 0.87 -30.39 26.07
C ALA A 14 0.15 -29.82 24.85
N PRO A 15 -1.15 -29.45 24.94
CA PRO A 15 -1.81 -28.75 23.85
C PRO A 15 -1.18 -27.37 23.72
N LEU A 16 -0.52 -27.12 22.59
CA LEU A 16 -0.16 -25.77 22.15
C LEU A 16 -1.46 -24.97 22.09
N LEU A 17 -1.66 -24.08 23.07
CA LEU A 17 -2.73 -23.10 23.05
C LEU A 17 -2.46 -22.15 21.88
N TYR A 18 -3.11 -22.42 20.75
CA TYR A 18 -3.24 -21.47 19.65
C TYR A 18 -4.10 -20.31 20.16
N THR A 19 -3.45 -19.22 20.56
CA THR A 19 -4.17 -17.95 20.73
C THR A 19 -4.44 -17.40 19.33
N PRO A 20 -5.70 -17.26 18.88
CA PRO A 20 -5.96 -16.51 17.67
C PRO A 20 -5.42 -15.11 17.90
N VAL A 21 -4.51 -14.67 17.03
CA VAL A 21 -4.15 -13.26 16.96
C VAL A 21 -5.42 -12.53 16.57
N ASP A 22 -6.01 -11.79 17.50
CA ASP A 22 -7.05 -10.80 17.23
C ASP A 22 -6.43 -9.69 16.37
N ALA A 23 -6.31 -9.97 15.08
CA ALA A 23 -6.01 -8.97 14.08
C ALA A 23 -7.24 -8.08 13.98
N LYS A 24 -7.25 -6.98 14.74
CA LYS A 24 -8.13 -5.85 14.43
C LYS A 24 -7.90 -5.49 12.96
N VAL A 25 -8.87 -5.80 12.11
CA VAL A 25 -8.93 -5.28 10.75
C VAL A 25 -9.04 -3.76 10.91
N VAL A 26 -7.92 -3.07 10.71
CA VAL A 26 -7.95 -1.63 10.56
C VAL A 26 -8.60 -1.40 9.20
N GLU A 27 -9.90 -1.11 9.21
CA GLU A 27 -10.65 -0.73 8.03
C GLU A 27 -10.08 0.60 7.53
N THR A 28 -9.11 0.51 6.63
CA THR A 28 -8.62 1.65 5.89
C THR A 28 -9.72 2.01 4.92
N THR A 29 -10.44 3.10 5.18
CA THR A 29 -11.50 3.60 4.30
C THR A 29 -10.92 3.84 2.91
N ARG A 30 -11.10 2.86 2.01
CA ARG A 30 -10.79 3.02 0.59
C ARG A 30 -11.85 3.95 0.00
N PRO A 31 -11.49 4.87 -0.89
CA PRO A 31 -12.49 5.70 -1.53
C PRO A 31 -13.42 4.81 -2.36
N ASP A 32 -14.73 4.92 -2.11
CA ASP A 32 -15.74 4.20 -2.88
C ASP A 32 -15.66 4.60 -4.36
N ILE A 33 -15.96 3.62 -5.23
CA ILE A 33 -16.07 3.88 -6.67
C ILE A 33 -17.26 4.81 -6.90
N ASN A 34 -17.02 5.94 -7.57
CA ASN A 34 -18.02 6.98 -7.78
C ASN A 34 -18.04 7.45 -9.25
N PHE A 35 -19.09 7.08 -9.97
CA PHE A 35 -19.27 7.48 -11.38
C PHE A 35 -20.00 8.83 -11.56
N ASN A 36 -20.42 9.47 -10.47
CA ASN A 36 -21.19 10.72 -10.50
C ASN A 36 -20.33 11.94 -10.10
N LEU A 37 -19.05 11.93 -10.47
CA LEU A 37 -18.13 13.02 -10.14
C LEU A 37 -18.35 14.24 -11.05
N SER A 38 -18.36 15.41 -10.45
CA SER A 38 -18.33 16.68 -11.19
C SER A 38 -16.94 16.98 -11.73
N ALA A 39 -16.85 17.79 -12.80
CA ALA A 39 -15.56 18.23 -13.34
C ALA A 39 -14.65 18.93 -12.29
N PRO A 40 -15.15 19.86 -11.44
CA PRO A 40 -14.35 20.42 -10.34
C PRO A 40 -13.88 19.38 -9.33
N SER A 41 -14.73 18.41 -8.99
CA SER A 41 -14.37 17.32 -8.07
C SER A 41 -13.23 16.47 -8.62
N ILE A 42 -13.25 16.14 -9.92
CA ILE A 42 -12.17 15.40 -10.60
C ILE A 42 -10.83 16.14 -10.46
N ALA A 43 -10.79 17.43 -10.79
CA ALA A 43 -9.57 18.22 -10.68
C ALA A 43 -9.02 18.23 -9.24
N SER A 44 -9.91 18.40 -8.25
CA SER A 44 -9.55 18.39 -6.83
C SER A 44 -9.00 17.03 -6.38
N ILE A 45 -9.66 15.93 -6.76
CA ILE A 45 -9.25 14.55 -6.43
C ILE A 45 -7.82 14.31 -6.92
N CYS A 46 -7.53 14.61 -8.19
CA CYS A 46 -6.25 14.28 -8.78
C CYS A 46 -5.11 15.13 -8.20
N SER A 47 -5.35 16.42 -7.94
CA SER A 47 -4.36 17.28 -7.27
C SER A 47 -4.09 16.83 -5.83
N ARG A 48 -5.14 16.54 -5.05
CA ARG A 48 -5.01 16.10 -3.65
C ARG A 48 -4.36 14.73 -3.53
N ALA A 49 -4.64 13.81 -4.45
CA ALA A 49 -4.03 12.49 -4.48
C ALA A 49 -2.50 12.61 -4.70
N GLN A 50 -2.06 13.42 -5.65
CA GLN A 50 -0.64 13.67 -5.90
C GLN A 50 0.05 14.30 -4.68
N GLN A 51 -0.54 15.34 -4.09
CA GLN A 51 0.02 15.98 -2.88
C GLN A 51 0.12 15.01 -1.70
N THR A 52 -0.88 14.13 -1.55
CA THR A 52 -0.89 13.13 -0.47
C THR A 52 0.18 12.08 -0.70
N ALA A 53 0.33 11.61 -1.93
CA ALA A 53 1.39 10.69 -2.31
C ALA A 53 2.79 11.31 -2.09
N ASP A 54 2.99 12.56 -2.51
CA ASP A 54 4.26 13.26 -2.34
C ASP A 54 4.66 13.43 -0.86
N ARG A 55 3.68 13.72 0.01
CA ARG A 55 3.93 13.73 1.46
C ARG A 55 4.36 12.37 1.98
N GLY A 56 3.71 11.29 1.56
CA GLY A 56 4.07 9.91 1.93
C GLY A 56 5.49 9.56 1.50
N ILE A 57 5.82 9.80 0.22
CA ILE A 57 7.15 9.51 -0.34
C ILE A 57 8.23 10.38 0.30
N THR A 58 7.95 11.65 0.56
CA THR A 58 8.90 12.55 1.25
C THR A 58 9.19 12.06 2.67
N GLY A 59 8.16 11.60 3.39
CA GLY A 59 8.32 10.99 4.71
C GLY A 59 9.24 9.78 4.68
N VAL A 60 9.09 8.89 3.69
CA VAL A 60 9.94 7.71 3.52
C VAL A 60 11.39 8.09 3.22
N VAL A 61 11.63 9.03 2.31
CA VAL A 61 12.99 9.44 1.93
C VAL A 61 13.72 10.11 3.10
N ALA A 62 12.99 10.80 3.99
CA ALA A 62 13.54 11.40 5.20
C ALA A 62 13.97 10.39 6.27
N ILE A 63 13.59 9.11 6.17
CA ILE A 63 14.02 8.07 7.12
C ILE A 63 15.55 7.89 6.99
N PRO A 64 16.32 8.02 8.10
CA PRO A 64 17.76 7.78 8.08
C PRO A 64 18.09 6.38 7.55
N THR A 65 19.13 6.27 6.72
CA THR A 65 19.53 5.01 6.07
C THR A 65 19.60 3.82 7.04
N ALA A 66 20.18 4.01 8.23
CA ALA A 66 20.32 2.96 9.25
C ALA A 66 18.99 2.49 9.88
N LYS A 67 17.92 3.28 9.75
CA LYS A 67 16.59 3.00 10.31
C LYS A 67 15.60 2.45 9.27
N ARG A 68 15.99 2.35 8.00
CA ARG A 68 15.11 1.85 6.93
C ARG A 68 14.91 0.34 7.05
N THR A 69 13.67 -0.11 6.97
CA THR A 69 13.22 -1.51 7.01
C THR A 69 12.23 -1.74 5.87
N PHE A 70 11.87 -3.00 5.61
CA PHE A 70 10.80 -3.30 4.67
C PHE A 70 9.50 -2.56 5.04
N THR A 71 9.03 -2.70 6.28
CA THR A 71 7.75 -2.13 6.75
C THR A 71 7.70 -0.62 6.66
N ASN A 72 8.76 0.09 7.06
CA ASN A 72 8.71 1.56 7.11
C ASN A 72 9.16 2.26 5.80
N THR A 73 9.68 1.50 4.83
CA THR A 73 10.17 2.06 3.56
C THR A 73 9.44 1.43 2.38
N VAL A 74 9.64 0.13 2.12
CA VAL A 74 9.07 -0.54 0.95
C VAL A 74 7.56 -0.57 1.05
N GLN A 75 7.02 -1.13 2.13
CA GLN A 75 5.59 -1.25 2.31
C GLN A 75 4.89 0.12 2.33
N VAL A 76 5.45 1.12 2.98
CA VAL A 76 4.86 2.48 2.98
C VAL A 76 4.79 3.07 1.58
N VAL A 77 5.82 2.87 0.74
CA VAL A 77 5.79 3.36 -0.65
C VAL A 77 4.75 2.62 -1.48
N GLU A 78 4.68 1.30 -1.38
CA GLU A 78 3.68 0.49 -2.08
C GLU A 78 2.25 0.83 -1.62
N ASP A 79 2.02 1.00 -0.33
CA ASP A 79 0.73 1.44 0.22
C ASP A 79 0.36 2.85 -0.24
N THR A 80 1.35 3.73 -0.39
CA THR A 80 1.15 5.10 -0.90
C THR A 80 0.75 5.08 -2.37
N GLN A 81 1.41 4.26 -3.18
CA GLN A 81 1.09 4.09 -4.60
C GLN A 81 -0.28 3.44 -4.79
N THR A 82 -0.60 2.42 -4.00
CA THR A 82 -1.92 1.76 -3.99
C THR A 82 -3.02 2.77 -3.68
N ARG A 83 -2.89 3.52 -2.59
CA ARG A 83 -3.87 4.56 -2.20
C ARG A 83 -4.00 5.64 -3.26
N PHE A 84 -2.90 6.05 -3.90
CA PHE A 84 -2.93 7.01 -4.99
C PHE A 84 -3.78 6.50 -6.17
N VAL A 85 -3.55 5.26 -6.61
CA VAL A 85 -4.31 4.64 -7.72
C VAL A 85 -5.78 4.49 -7.37
N GLU A 86 -6.10 3.98 -6.17
CA GLU A 86 -7.49 3.82 -5.71
C GLU A 86 -8.22 5.17 -5.67
N THR A 87 -7.55 6.23 -5.19
CA THR A 87 -8.13 7.57 -5.08
C THR A 87 -8.49 8.17 -6.44
N VAL A 88 -7.67 7.95 -7.47
CA VAL A 88 -7.90 8.54 -8.80
C VAL A 88 -8.68 7.65 -9.75
N ALA A 89 -8.92 6.37 -9.42
CA ALA A 89 -9.50 5.37 -10.31
C ALA A 89 -10.81 5.83 -10.96
N SER A 90 -11.78 6.25 -10.15
CA SER A 90 -13.06 6.77 -10.64
C SER A 90 -12.87 8.01 -11.52
N ALA A 91 -11.99 8.92 -11.08
CA ALA A 91 -11.75 10.19 -11.77
C ALA A 91 -11.13 10.00 -13.16
N VAL A 92 -10.23 9.02 -13.36
CA VAL A 92 -9.59 8.75 -14.67
C VAL A 92 -10.46 7.90 -15.60
N PHE A 93 -11.37 7.09 -15.05
CA PHE A 93 -12.24 6.23 -15.85
C PHE A 93 -13.34 7.02 -16.59
N LEU A 94 -13.79 8.13 -16.02
CA LEU A 94 -14.90 8.92 -16.55
C LEU A 94 -14.66 9.54 -17.93
N LYS A 95 -13.42 9.60 -18.42
CA LYS A 95 -13.09 10.06 -19.77
C LYS A 95 -13.73 9.18 -20.85
N ASP A 96 -13.94 7.89 -20.55
CA ASP A 96 -14.44 6.92 -21.51
C ASP A 96 -15.95 6.71 -21.42
N VAL A 97 -16.55 6.95 -20.25
CA VAL A 97 -17.94 6.54 -19.97
C VAL A 97 -18.90 7.66 -19.57
N SER A 98 -18.40 8.83 -19.17
CA SER A 98 -19.29 9.91 -18.72
C SER A 98 -20.15 10.43 -19.88
N PRO A 99 -21.47 10.64 -19.69
CA PRO A 99 -22.30 11.30 -20.69
C PRO A 99 -21.98 12.79 -20.82
N ASP A 100 -21.51 13.44 -19.75
CA ASP A 100 -21.17 14.87 -19.76
C ASP A 100 -19.78 15.12 -20.40
N PRO A 101 -19.69 15.88 -21.52
CA PRO A 101 -18.43 16.22 -22.16
C PRO A 101 -17.46 17.01 -21.26
N LYS A 102 -17.96 17.83 -20.32
CA LYS A 102 -17.11 18.58 -19.38
C LYS A 102 -16.43 17.64 -18.40
N VAL A 103 -17.16 16.63 -17.91
CA VAL A 103 -16.62 15.57 -17.04
C VAL A 103 -15.59 14.73 -17.81
N ARG A 104 -15.87 14.35 -19.06
CA ARG A 104 -14.88 13.62 -19.88
C ARG A 104 -13.59 14.40 -20.07
N LYS A 105 -13.69 15.70 -20.38
CA LYS A 105 -12.53 16.59 -20.52
C LYS A 105 -11.71 16.67 -19.22
N ALA A 106 -12.34 16.93 -18.08
CA ALA A 106 -11.66 17.00 -16.79
C ALA A 106 -11.00 15.65 -16.42
N SER A 107 -11.65 14.53 -16.73
CA SER A 107 -11.12 13.18 -16.52
C SER A 107 -9.88 12.90 -17.38
N LEU A 108 -9.88 13.35 -18.64
CA LEU A 108 -8.72 13.24 -19.52
C LEU A 108 -7.54 14.08 -19.02
N GLU A 109 -7.80 15.31 -18.57
CA GLU A 109 -6.79 16.18 -17.96
C GLU A 109 -6.20 15.56 -16.69
N CYS A 110 -7.05 15.00 -15.82
CA CYS A 110 -6.61 14.22 -14.67
C CYS A 110 -5.73 13.03 -15.08
N THR A 111 -6.15 12.27 -16.10
CA THR A 111 -5.40 11.10 -16.59
C THR A 111 -4.00 11.49 -17.05
N ASN A 112 -3.88 12.57 -17.84
CA ASN A 112 -2.58 13.09 -18.27
C ASN A 112 -1.71 13.52 -17.09
N SER A 113 -2.30 14.22 -16.12
CA SER A 113 -1.60 14.65 -14.90
C SER A 113 -1.12 13.46 -14.07
N VAL A 114 -1.96 12.44 -13.88
CA VAL A 114 -1.64 11.19 -13.17
C VAL A 114 -0.51 10.44 -13.88
N SER A 115 -0.56 10.29 -15.20
CA SER A 115 0.50 9.65 -15.98
C SER A 115 1.84 10.39 -15.82
N ASN A 116 1.83 11.72 -15.96
CA ASN A 116 3.02 12.55 -15.76
C ASN A 116 3.56 12.43 -14.33
N TYR A 117 2.69 12.37 -13.33
CA TYR A 117 3.08 12.14 -11.94
C TYR A 117 3.77 10.79 -11.75
N ARG A 118 3.22 9.70 -12.29
CA ARG A 118 3.81 8.36 -12.17
C ARG A 118 5.19 8.28 -12.83
N ILE A 119 5.38 8.94 -13.97
CA ILE A 119 6.71 9.06 -14.61
C ILE A 119 7.69 9.76 -13.67
N ARG A 120 7.31 10.91 -13.10
CA ARG A 120 8.18 11.62 -12.14
C ARG A 120 8.51 10.77 -10.93
N LEU A 121 7.52 10.10 -10.34
CA LEU A 121 7.72 9.23 -9.18
C LEU A 121 8.67 8.08 -9.50
N GLY A 122 8.48 7.39 -10.63
CA GLY A 122 9.36 6.29 -11.07
C GLY A 122 10.79 6.74 -11.40
N SER A 123 10.98 8.03 -11.72
CA SER A 123 12.31 8.60 -12.00
C SER A 123 13.08 9.06 -10.76
N ARG A 124 12.52 8.91 -9.54
CA ARG A 124 13.14 9.42 -8.32
C ARG A 124 14.35 8.61 -7.86
N VAL A 125 15.54 9.17 -8.08
CA VAL A 125 16.83 8.58 -7.68
C VAL A 125 16.95 8.37 -6.17
N ASP A 126 16.41 9.28 -5.36
CA ASP A 126 16.45 9.17 -3.91
C ASP A 126 15.53 8.08 -3.35
N LEU A 127 14.36 7.88 -3.97
CA LEU A 127 13.48 6.75 -3.69
C LEU A 127 14.16 5.42 -4.06
N TYR A 128 14.80 5.35 -5.23
CA TYR A 128 15.62 4.19 -5.62
C TYR A 128 16.75 3.90 -4.60
N ARG A 129 17.45 4.94 -4.12
CA ARG A 129 18.47 4.79 -3.06
C ARG A 129 17.86 4.31 -1.74
N ALA A 130 16.63 4.67 -1.43
CA ALA A 130 15.92 4.15 -0.25
C ALA A 130 15.66 2.65 -0.35
N TYR A 131 15.19 2.16 -1.49
CA TYR A 131 15.02 0.72 -1.74
C TYR A 131 16.34 -0.05 -1.69
N GLN A 132 17.38 0.47 -2.34
CA GLN A 132 18.71 -0.14 -2.29
C GLN A 132 19.28 -0.24 -0.86
N ALA A 133 19.00 0.74 -0.01
CA ALA A 133 19.43 0.70 1.39
C ALA A 133 18.76 -0.43 2.18
N VAL A 134 17.47 -0.70 1.93
CA VAL A 134 16.75 -1.83 2.53
C VAL A 134 17.27 -3.16 1.98
N ALA A 135 17.37 -3.28 0.66
CA ALA A 135 17.81 -4.52 -0.01
C ALA A 135 19.22 -4.97 0.36
N ARG A 136 20.14 -4.03 0.69
CA ARG A 136 21.48 -4.38 1.20
C ARG A 136 21.46 -4.95 2.61
N ARG A 137 20.42 -4.67 3.40
CA ARG A 137 20.29 -5.11 4.80
C ARG A 137 19.51 -6.40 4.92
N GLU A 138 18.38 -6.46 4.22
CA GLU A 138 17.52 -7.63 4.15
C GLU A 138 18.13 -8.58 3.11
N LYS A 139 18.75 -9.68 3.56
CA LYS A 139 19.10 -10.76 2.62
C LYS A 139 17.79 -11.34 2.11
N LEU A 140 17.52 -11.19 0.82
CA LEU A 140 16.52 -12.01 0.17
C LEU A 140 17.10 -13.41 0.14
N ASP A 141 16.54 -14.32 0.95
CA ASP A 141 16.86 -15.74 0.84
C ASP A 141 16.50 -16.16 -0.59
N ALA A 142 17.54 -16.40 -1.40
CA ALA A 142 17.43 -16.81 -2.79
C ALA A 142 17.14 -18.31 -2.91
#